data_AF-A0A1X7UNX2-F1
#
_entry.id   AF-A0A1X7UNX2-F1
#
_cell.length_a   1.000
_cell.length_b   1.000
_cell.length_c   1.000
_cell.angle_alpha   90.00
_cell.angle_beta   90.00
_cell.angle_gamma   90.00
#
_symmetry.space_group_name_H-M   'P 1'
#
loop_
_entity.id
_entity.type
_entity.pdbx_description
1 polymer ?
#
loop_
_entity_poly.entity_id
_entity_poly.type
_entity_poly.pdbx_seq_one_letter_code
_entity_poly.pdbx_strand_id
1 'polypeptide(L)'
;MASSFVKQLAKNWQPYLHITPSAVLVLVWNCLMYTYYVLGIHFGGGFTTEVAPANWYNFSANIIQYNIDQLVGASADELSSVIYWHILSEPLVLFLFYLLECLFYSSKYFIIITFIASGVSVSLVLVSHSFFKHKLENISLIKNPIKLIVRVLCYARKHKYPENRSALTYWEEEAPSRLDLGKDKYGGPFTEEEIEDVKTVFRMLPLFIGFVAFILIMIPIGLLLKVLHYQLV
;
A
#
# COMPACT_ATOMS: atom_id res chain seq x y z
N MET A 1 19.44 -22.48 17.41
CA MET A 1 20.05 -21.32 18.11
C MET A 1 19.45 -19.98 17.65
N ALA A 2 19.27 -19.75 16.34
CA ALA A 2 18.64 -18.51 15.81
C ALA A 2 17.18 -18.27 16.27
N SER A 3 16.39 -19.31 16.54
CA SER A 3 15.00 -19.18 17.01
C SER A 3 14.86 -18.62 18.43
N SER A 4 15.92 -18.70 19.24
CA SER A 4 15.94 -18.18 20.61
C SER A 4 16.12 -16.66 20.63
N PHE A 5 17.09 -16.17 19.84
CA PHE A 5 17.44 -14.75 19.79
C PHE A 5 16.30 -13.90 19.22
N VAL A 6 15.64 -14.38 18.16
CA VAL A 6 14.49 -13.67 17.55
C VAL A 6 13.30 -13.61 18.51
N LYS A 7 13.02 -14.68 19.27
CA LYS A 7 11.97 -14.68 20.30
C LYS A 7 12.28 -13.75 21.45
N GLN A 8 13.55 -13.67 21.84
CA GLN A 8 14.00 -12.84 22.96
C GLN A 8 14.01 -11.35 22.59
N LEU A 9 14.39 -11.01 21.36
CA LEU A 9 14.24 -9.66 20.82
C LEU A 9 12.75 -9.29 20.74
N ALA A 10 11.91 -10.13 20.12
CA ALA A 10 10.48 -9.85 20.00
C ALA A 10 9.80 -9.60 21.37
N LYS A 11 10.17 -10.36 22.41
CA LYS A 11 9.63 -10.21 23.76
C LYS A 11 10.08 -8.91 24.46
N ASN A 12 11.30 -8.44 24.18
CA ASN A 12 11.82 -7.20 24.76
C ASN A 12 11.30 -5.94 24.06
N TRP A 13 10.88 -6.07 22.79
CA TRP A 13 10.33 -4.98 22.00
C TRP A 13 8.79 -4.91 22.04
N GLN A 14 8.10 -5.95 22.50
CA GLN A 14 6.64 -5.98 22.71
C GLN A 14 6.06 -4.79 23.51
N PRO A 15 6.69 -4.27 24.58
CA PRO A 15 6.14 -3.12 25.30
C PRO A 15 6.35 -1.78 24.58
N TYR A 16 7.22 -1.72 23.55
CA TYR A 16 7.55 -0.50 22.82
C TYR A 16 6.88 -0.42 21.44
N LEU A 17 6.54 -1.56 20.87
CA LEU A 17 5.81 -1.69 19.62
C LEU A 17 4.51 -2.40 19.95
N HIS A 18 3.45 -1.64 20.22
CA HIS A 18 2.06 -2.10 20.12
C HIS A 18 1.74 -2.43 18.65
N ILE A 19 2.47 -3.37 18.06
CA ILE A 19 2.41 -3.71 16.63
C ILE A 19 2.57 -5.22 16.51
N THR A 20 1.74 -5.84 15.67
CA THR A 20 1.82 -7.27 15.41
C THR A 20 3.19 -7.64 14.82
N PRO A 21 3.79 -8.79 15.20
CA PRO A 21 5.07 -9.20 14.64
C PRO A 21 5.10 -9.34 13.12
N SER A 22 3.94 -9.64 12.49
CA SER A 22 3.74 -9.66 11.05
C SER A 22 3.88 -8.27 10.43
N ALA A 23 3.22 -7.25 10.99
CA ALA A 23 3.33 -5.87 10.52
C ALA A 23 4.74 -5.30 10.69
N VAL A 24 5.42 -5.61 11.80
CA VAL A 24 6.84 -5.25 11.98
C VAL A 24 7.73 -5.88 10.90
N LEU A 25 7.49 -7.15 10.54
CA LEU A 25 8.23 -7.81 9.47
C LEU A 25 8.05 -7.11 8.12
N VAL A 26 6.82 -6.69 7.80
CA VAL A 26 6.52 -5.95 6.57
C VAL A 26 7.15 -4.55 6.57
N LEU A 27 7.18 -3.86 7.72
CA LEU A 27 7.93 -2.60 7.87
C LEU A 27 9.43 -2.79 7.62
N VAL A 28 10.02 -3.88 8.13
CA VAL A 28 11.43 -4.21 7.87
C VAL A 28 11.65 -4.45 6.37
N TRP A 29 10.72 -5.13 5.68
CA TRP A 29 10.81 -5.29 4.22
C TRP A 29 10.76 -3.97 3.48
N ASN A 30 9.92 -3.03 3.93
CA ASN A 30 9.88 -1.69 3.35
C ASN A 30 11.23 -0.98 3.47
N CYS A 31 11.84 -0.99 4.67
CA CYS A 31 13.18 -0.42 4.90
C CYS A 31 14.25 -1.07 4.00
N LEU A 32 14.24 -2.40 3.90
CA LEU A 32 15.19 -3.17 3.09
C LEU A 32 15.04 -2.86 1.59
N MET A 33 13.81 -2.88 1.09
CA MET A 33 13.53 -2.58 -0.31
C MET A 33 13.86 -1.12 -0.65
N TYR A 34 13.60 -0.17 0.26
CA TYR A 34 14.00 1.22 0.07
C TYR A 34 15.52 1.38 0.06
N THR A 35 16.22 0.68 0.96
CA THR A 35 17.69 0.63 0.96
C THR A 35 18.21 0.11 -0.38
N TYR A 36 17.64 -0.98 -0.91
CA TYR A 36 17.99 -1.49 -2.24
C TYR A 36 17.77 -0.44 -3.34
N TYR A 37 16.64 0.26 -3.31
CA TYR A 37 16.30 1.28 -4.29
C TYR A 37 17.27 2.47 -4.28
N VAL A 38 17.54 3.04 -3.11
CA VAL A 38 18.48 4.17 -2.93
C VAL A 38 19.88 3.79 -3.38
N LEU A 39 20.38 2.62 -2.94
CA LEU A 39 21.69 2.11 -3.35
C LEU A 39 21.75 1.82 -4.86
N GLY A 40 20.65 1.32 -5.43
CA GLY A 40 20.53 1.04 -6.85
C GLY A 40 20.58 2.29 -7.73
N ILE A 41 19.90 3.38 -7.34
CA ILE A 41 19.93 4.66 -8.07
C ILE A 41 21.33 5.27 -8.04
N HIS A 42 21.95 5.30 -6.86
CA HIS A 42 23.24 5.95 -6.67
C HIS A 42 24.35 5.24 -7.49
N PHE A 43 24.32 3.91 -7.54
CA PHE A 43 25.31 3.13 -8.28
C PHE A 43 24.99 2.93 -9.77
N GLY A 44 23.71 2.75 -10.13
CA GLY A 44 23.30 2.42 -11.50
C GLY A 44 23.37 3.59 -12.49
N GLY A 45 23.53 4.82 -12.01
CA GLY A 45 23.42 6.02 -12.84
C GLY A 45 22.07 6.09 -13.58
N GLY A 46 22.01 6.92 -14.64
CA GLY A 46 20.83 7.10 -15.49
C GLY A 46 20.26 5.81 -16.12
N PHE A 47 20.98 4.67 -16.05
CA PHE A 47 20.49 3.39 -16.55
C PHE A 47 19.29 2.85 -15.75
N THR A 48 19.10 3.32 -14.52
CA THR A 48 17.95 2.97 -13.67
C THR A 48 16.75 3.91 -13.83
N THR A 49 16.82 4.97 -14.65
CA THR A 49 15.77 6.01 -14.65
C THR A 49 14.49 5.66 -15.40
N GLU A 50 14.47 4.58 -16.19
CA GLU A 50 13.27 4.22 -16.97
C GLU A 50 12.50 2.99 -16.43
N VAL A 51 13.20 1.89 -16.09
CA VAL A 51 12.55 0.63 -15.68
C VAL A 51 12.50 0.44 -14.15
N ALA A 52 13.52 0.89 -13.43
CA ALA A 52 13.56 0.79 -11.97
C ALA A 52 12.51 1.64 -11.21
N PRO A 53 12.03 2.81 -11.71
CA PRO A 53 11.01 3.58 -11.00
C PRO A 53 9.68 2.83 -11.01
N ALA A 54 9.30 2.23 -12.14
CA ALA A 54 8.02 1.55 -12.28
C ALA A 54 7.87 0.38 -11.30
N ASN A 55 8.93 -0.44 -11.12
CA ASN A 55 8.92 -1.54 -10.16
C ASN A 55 8.87 -1.03 -8.71
N TRP A 56 9.60 0.05 -8.41
CA TRP A 56 9.58 0.68 -7.09
C TRP A 56 8.20 1.25 -6.74
N TYR A 57 7.56 1.99 -7.65
CA TYR A 57 6.23 2.54 -7.42
C TYR A 57 5.18 1.44 -7.25
N ASN A 58 5.26 0.36 -8.03
CA ASN A 58 4.39 -0.80 -7.85
C ASN A 58 4.60 -1.43 -6.46
N PHE A 59 5.85 -1.61 -6.02
CA PHE A 59 6.13 -2.14 -4.69
C PHE A 59 5.60 -1.22 -3.59
N SER A 60 5.93 0.08 -3.65
CA SER A 60 5.54 1.09 -2.66
C SER A 60 4.03 1.24 -2.54
N ALA A 61 3.29 1.19 -3.65
CA ALA A 61 1.82 1.26 -3.64
C ALA A 61 1.18 0.04 -2.97
N ASN A 62 1.76 -1.16 -3.12
CA ASN A 62 1.18 -2.40 -2.60
C ASN A 62 1.65 -2.74 -1.17
N ILE A 63 2.87 -2.35 -0.79
CA ILE A 63 3.45 -2.75 0.50
C ILE A 63 2.70 -2.14 1.69
N ILE A 64 2.17 -0.92 1.55
CA ILE A 64 1.37 -0.26 2.60
C ILE A 64 0.06 -1.00 2.82
N GLN A 65 -0.65 -1.35 1.74
CA GLN A 65 -1.89 -2.12 1.84
C GLN A 65 -1.62 -3.50 2.43
N TYR A 66 -0.58 -4.18 1.95
CA TYR A 66 -0.18 -5.48 2.48
C TYR A 66 0.15 -5.44 3.98
N ASN A 67 0.74 -4.35 4.46
CA ASN A 67 1.06 -4.15 5.88
C ASN A 67 -0.21 -3.93 6.72
N ILE A 68 -1.15 -3.13 6.22
CA ILE A 68 -2.46 -2.91 6.86
C ILE A 68 -3.24 -4.22 6.94
N ASP A 69 -3.18 -5.04 5.89
CA ASP A 69 -3.80 -6.36 5.85
C ASP A 69 -3.21 -7.34 6.90
N GLN A 70 -2.06 -7.05 7.50
CA GLN A 70 -1.49 -7.85 8.62
C GLN A 70 -2.00 -7.42 10.01
N LEU A 71 -2.86 -6.40 10.08
CA LEU A 71 -3.37 -5.78 11.30
C LEU A 71 -4.87 -6.03 11.48
N VAL A 72 -5.41 -7.15 10.99
CA VAL A 72 -6.85 -7.46 11.13
C VAL A 72 -7.24 -7.52 12.61
N GLY A 73 -8.15 -6.63 13.01
CA GLY A 73 -8.62 -6.52 14.40
C GLY A 73 -7.72 -5.71 15.34
N ALA A 74 -6.68 -5.05 14.81
CA ALA A 74 -5.83 -4.13 15.57
C ALA A 74 -6.58 -2.84 15.94
N SER A 75 -6.16 -2.18 17.02
CA SER A 75 -6.75 -0.89 17.43
C SER A 75 -6.31 0.27 16.51
N ALA A 76 -7.05 1.37 16.55
CA ALA A 76 -6.74 2.56 15.75
C ALA A 76 -5.35 3.15 16.06
N ASP A 77 -4.88 3.01 17.30
CA ASP A 77 -3.56 3.46 17.74
C ASP A 77 -2.44 2.62 17.11
N GLU A 78 -2.64 1.30 17.02
CA GLU A 78 -1.69 0.38 16.39
C GLU A 78 -1.58 0.65 14.88
N LEU A 79 -2.72 0.82 14.21
CA LEU A 79 -2.77 1.19 12.79
C LEU A 79 -2.05 2.51 12.54
N SER A 80 -2.35 3.54 13.35
CA SER A 80 -1.71 4.85 13.24
C SER A 80 -0.19 4.73 13.43
N SER A 81 0.27 3.95 14.41
CA SER A 81 1.69 3.74 14.65
C SER A 81 2.42 3.11 13.46
N VAL A 82 1.81 2.12 12.79
CA VAL A 82 2.39 1.47 11.61
C VAL A 82 2.48 2.44 10.44
N ILE A 83 1.48 3.29 10.25
CA ILE A 83 1.50 4.34 9.22
C ILE A 83 2.63 5.34 9.50
N TYR A 84 2.79 5.79 10.75
CA TYR A 84 3.88 6.69 11.12
C TYR A 84 5.26 6.05 10.89
N TRP A 85 5.45 4.80 11.29
CA TRP A 85 6.71 4.09 11.05
C TRP A 85 6.99 3.86 9.57
N HIS A 86 5.96 3.59 8.76
CA HIS A 86 6.10 3.46 7.32
C HIS A 86 6.59 4.78 6.69
N ILE A 87 5.96 5.90 7.03
CA ILE A 87 6.34 7.22 6.54
C ILE A 87 7.74 7.62 7.04
N LEU A 88 8.06 7.34 8.31
CA LEU A 88 9.34 7.66 8.93
C LEU A 88 10.49 6.82 8.37
N SER A 89 10.23 5.59 7.92
CA SER A 89 11.26 4.68 7.43
C SER A 89 12.05 5.24 6.23
N GLU A 90 11.36 5.97 5.36
CA GLU A 90 11.93 6.55 4.16
C GLU A 90 13.02 7.62 4.45
N PRO A 91 12.71 8.73 5.14
CA PRO A 91 13.72 9.74 5.47
C PRO A 91 14.82 9.20 6.38
N LEU A 92 14.50 8.21 7.22
CA LEU A 92 15.48 7.59 8.13
C LEU A 92 16.56 6.83 7.34
N VAL A 93 16.16 5.99 6.38
CA VAL A 93 17.13 5.25 5.55
C VAL A 93 17.96 6.19 4.69
N LEU A 94 17.33 7.23 4.12
CA LEU A 94 18.04 8.26 3.35
C LEU A 94 19.08 9.00 4.21
N PHE A 95 18.68 9.40 5.42
CA PHE A 95 19.56 10.06 6.39
C PHE A 95 20.75 9.16 6.77
N LEU A 96 20.50 7.88 7.08
CA LEU A 96 21.56 6.92 7.39
C LEU A 96 22.49 6.70 6.19
N PHE A 97 21.94 6.65 4.98
CA PHE A 97 22.73 6.49 3.77
C PHE A 97 23.68 7.68 3.57
N TYR A 98 23.19 8.92 3.65
CA TYR A 98 24.04 10.10 3.52
C TYR A 98 25.07 10.20 4.65
N LEU A 99 24.72 9.81 5.86
CA LEU A 99 25.66 9.75 6.97
C LEU A 99 26.79 8.76 6.67
N LEU A 100 26.45 7.56 6.19
CA LEU A 100 27.44 6.55 5.78
C LEU A 100 28.30 7.03 4.60
N GLU A 101 27.69 7.71 3.63
CA GLU A 101 28.41 8.31 2.51
C GLU A 101 29.41 9.35 3.01
N CYS A 102 29.01 10.27 3.90
CA CYS A 102 29.93 11.26 4.49
C CYS A 102 31.08 10.61 5.28
N LEU A 103 30.80 9.53 6.03
CA LEU A 103 31.83 8.85 6.83
C LEU A 103 32.82 8.05 5.97
N PHE A 104 32.36 7.43 4.89
CA PHE A 104 33.14 6.47 4.11
C PHE A 104 33.43 6.92 2.67
N TYR A 105 33.16 8.18 2.33
CA TYR A 105 33.31 8.77 0.99
C TYR A 105 34.67 8.48 0.36
N SER A 106 35.74 8.54 1.15
CA SER A 106 37.12 8.39 0.66
C SER A 106 37.58 6.94 0.47
N SER A 107 36.74 5.94 0.76
CA SER A 107 37.11 4.53 0.69
C SER A 107 36.84 3.94 -0.70
N LYS A 108 37.87 3.39 -1.35
CA LYS A 108 37.74 2.63 -2.61
C LYS A 108 36.78 1.45 -2.53
N TYR A 109 36.50 0.97 -1.32
CA TYR A 109 35.62 -0.18 -1.07
C TYR A 109 34.16 0.20 -0.86
N PHE A 110 33.84 1.49 -0.68
CA PHE A 110 32.48 1.95 -0.38
C PHE A 110 31.48 1.43 -1.42
N ILE A 111 31.83 1.59 -2.71
CA ILE A 111 31.03 1.16 -3.86
C ILE A 111 30.73 -0.35 -3.84
N ILE A 112 31.75 -1.18 -3.61
CA ILE A 112 31.61 -2.64 -3.59
C ILE A 112 30.74 -3.07 -2.40
N ILE A 113 30.95 -2.45 -1.22
CA ILE A 113 30.19 -2.74 -0.01
C ILE A 113 28.71 -2.39 -0.21
N THR A 114 28.40 -1.23 -0.80
CA THR A 114 27.03 -0.81 -1.09
C THR A 114 26.34 -1.72 -2.11
N PHE A 115 27.06 -2.20 -3.14
CA PHE A 115 26.52 -3.14 -4.11
C PHE A 115 26.20 -4.50 -3.48
N ILE A 116 27.08 -5.01 -2.62
CA ILE A 116 26.82 -6.25 -1.88
C ILE A 116 25.62 -6.06 -0.93
N ALA A 117 25.55 -4.93 -0.23
CA ALA A 117 24.45 -4.62 0.69
C ALA A 117 23.08 -4.58 -0.01
N SER A 118 23.00 -4.02 -1.22
CA SER A 118 21.74 -3.97 -1.98
C SER A 118 21.27 -5.38 -2.38
N GLY A 119 22.18 -6.26 -2.83
CA GLY A 119 21.89 -7.66 -3.14
C GLY A 119 21.48 -8.48 -1.93
N VAL A 120 22.16 -8.29 -0.79
CA VAL A 120 21.80 -8.92 0.49
C VAL A 120 20.41 -8.48 0.94
N SER A 121 20.07 -7.20 0.78
CA SER A 121 18.76 -6.65 1.17
C SER A 121 17.60 -7.34 0.45
N VAL A 122 17.65 -7.44 -0.88
CA VAL A 122 16.62 -8.13 -1.67
C VAL A 122 16.56 -9.61 -1.33
N SER A 123 17.71 -10.25 -1.18
CA SER A 123 17.78 -11.68 -0.83
C SER A 123 17.12 -11.94 0.53
N LEU A 124 17.35 -11.06 1.52
CA LEU A 124 16.75 -11.17 2.84
C LEU A 124 15.22 -11.03 2.78
N VAL A 125 14.71 -10.09 2.00
CA VAL A 125 13.26 -9.92 1.78
C VAL A 125 12.66 -11.18 1.14
N LEU A 126 13.26 -11.70 0.08
CA LEU A 126 12.75 -12.90 -0.61
C LEU A 126 12.78 -14.15 0.28
N VAL A 127 13.89 -14.37 1.00
CA VAL A 127 14.06 -15.52 1.90
C VAL A 127 13.09 -15.43 3.08
N SER A 128 12.98 -14.26 3.71
CA SER A 128 12.07 -14.07 4.83
C SER A 128 10.61 -14.18 4.39
N HIS A 129 10.23 -13.62 3.25
CA HIS A 129 8.89 -13.80 2.68
C HIS A 129 8.58 -15.28 2.44
N SER A 130 9.50 -16.03 1.82
CA SER A 130 9.34 -17.48 1.60
C SER A 130 9.15 -18.25 2.91
N PHE A 131 9.94 -17.93 3.94
CA PHE A 131 9.90 -18.59 5.24
C PHE A 131 8.65 -18.26 6.05
N PHE A 132 8.20 -17.00 6.02
CA PHE A 132 7.06 -16.53 6.79
C PHE A 132 5.74 -16.55 6.02
N LYS A 133 5.72 -17.00 4.76
CA LYS A 133 4.53 -17.08 3.90
C LYS A 133 3.31 -17.71 4.57
N HIS A 134 3.54 -18.74 5.37
CA HIS A 134 2.47 -19.47 6.07
C HIS A 134 1.93 -18.77 7.34
N LYS A 135 2.67 -17.80 7.87
CA LYS A 135 2.31 -17.03 9.06
C LYS A 135 1.74 -15.65 8.75
N LEU A 136 1.91 -15.20 7.51
CA LEU A 136 1.37 -13.92 7.05
C LEU A 136 -0.08 -14.12 6.66
N GLU A 137 -0.89 -13.10 6.97
CA GLU A 137 -2.27 -13.03 6.53
C GLU A 137 -2.25 -12.80 5.03
N ASN A 138 -2.46 -13.88 4.29
CA ASN A 138 -2.73 -13.81 2.86
C ASN A 138 -4.24 -13.66 2.73
N ILE A 139 -4.75 -12.44 3.00
CA ILE A 139 -6.12 -12.11 2.62
C ILE A 139 -6.15 -12.23 1.10
N SER A 140 -6.61 -13.38 0.63
CA SER A 140 -6.84 -13.65 -0.77
C SER A 140 -8.08 -12.88 -1.18
N LEU A 141 -7.93 -11.56 -1.33
CA LEU A 141 -8.85 -10.67 -2.03
C LEU A 141 -8.87 -10.97 -3.55
N ILE A 142 -8.82 -12.27 -3.91
CA ILE A 142 -9.01 -12.82 -5.25
C ILE A 142 -10.52 -12.98 -5.52
N LYS A 143 -11.38 -12.18 -4.89
CA LYS A 143 -12.64 -11.83 -5.54
C LYS A 143 -12.31 -10.68 -6.46
N ASN A 144 -12.30 -10.94 -7.77
CA ASN A 144 -12.09 -9.89 -8.78
C ASN A 144 -13.03 -8.71 -8.48
N PRO A 145 -12.52 -7.56 -8.01
CA PRO A 145 -13.34 -6.47 -7.50
C PRO A 145 -14.16 -5.85 -8.64
N ILE A 146 -13.62 -5.85 -9.86
CA ILE A 146 -14.34 -5.41 -11.07
C ILE A 146 -15.53 -6.33 -11.33
N LYS A 147 -15.35 -7.65 -11.21
CA LYS A 147 -16.43 -8.62 -11.37
C LYS A 147 -17.53 -8.43 -10.31
N LEU A 148 -17.16 -8.06 -9.09
CA LEU A 148 -18.09 -7.76 -8.01
C LEU A 148 -18.86 -6.45 -8.29
N ILE A 149 -18.15 -5.36 -8.61
CA ILE A 149 -18.73 -4.07 -8.99
C ILE A 149 -19.71 -4.23 -10.16
N VAL A 150 -19.32 -4.94 -11.22
CA VAL A 150 -20.19 -5.19 -12.38
C VAL A 150 -21.39 -6.03 -12.01
N ARG A 151 -21.27 -7.04 -11.14
CA ARG A 151 -22.41 -7.83 -10.66
C ARG A 151 -23.38 -6.97 -9.86
N VAL A 152 -22.89 -6.16 -8.92
CA VAL A 152 -23.71 -5.26 -8.09
C VAL A 152 -24.41 -4.22 -8.96
N LEU A 153 -23.70 -3.60 -9.92
CA LEU A 153 -24.29 -2.66 -10.88
C LEU A 153 -25.32 -3.31 -11.80
N CYS A 154 -25.03 -4.49 -12.36
CA CYS A 154 -25.96 -5.22 -13.22
C CYS A 154 -27.20 -5.67 -12.45
N TYR A 155 -27.04 -6.09 -11.19
CA TYR A 155 -28.14 -6.43 -10.31
C TYR A 155 -29.01 -5.21 -9.99
N ALA A 156 -28.40 -4.10 -9.53
CA ALA A 156 -29.10 -2.84 -9.27
C ALA A 156 -29.80 -2.27 -10.52
N ARG A 157 -29.23 -2.47 -11.71
CA ARG A 157 -29.83 -2.04 -12.98
C ARG A 157 -30.99 -2.93 -13.42
N LYS A 158 -30.87 -4.25 -13.23
CA LYS A 158 -31.88 -5.24 -13.66
C LYS A 158 -33.09 -5.23 -12.73
N HIS A 159 -32.89 -5.00 -11.45
CA HIS A 159 -33.93 -4.99 -10.42
C HIS A 159 -34.27 -3.55 -10.02
N LYS A 160 -34.88 -2.79 -10.96
CA LYS A 160 -35.35 -1.41 -10.73
C LYS A 160 -36.50 -1.33 -9.71
N TYR A 161 -37.19 -2.44 -9.47
CA TYR A 161 -38.26 -2.63 -8.48
C TYR A 161 -38.12 -4.04 -7.85
N PRO A 162 -38.50 -4.23 -6.57
CA PRO A 162 -38.22 -5.46 -5.83
C PRO A 162 -38.99 -6.68 -6.37
N GLU A 163 -38.31 -7.83 -6.45
CA GLU A 163 -38.87 -9.10 -6.93
C GLU A 163 -39.80 -9.79 -5.92
N ASN A 164 -39.64 -9.53 -4.61
CA ASN A 164 -40.50 -10.07 -3.55
C ASN A 164 -40.96 -8.96 -2.60
N ARG A 165 -42.24 -8.58 -2.70
CA ARG A 165 -42.85 -7.50 -1.90
C ARG A 165 -43.54 -8.08 -0.67
N SER A 166 -42.86 -8.14 0.47
CA SER A 166 -43.55 -8.40 1.75
C SER A 166 -44.34 -7.16 2.17
N ALA A 167 -45.60 -7.37 2.59
CA ALA A 167 -46.58 -6.31 2.84
C ALA A 167 -46.33 -5.43 4.09
N LEU A 168 -45.26 -5.67 4.85
CA LEU A 168 -45.09 -5.14 6.22
C LEU A 168 -44.13 -3.94 6.34
N THR A 169 -43.80 -3.23 5.26
CA THR A 169 -42.77 -2.18 5.28
C THR A 169 -43.31 -0.83 4.82
N TYR A 170 -44.42 -0.41 5.43
CA TYR A 170 -45.08 0.87 5.10
C TYR A 170 -44.81 2.00 6.12
N TRP A 171 -43.85 1.85 7.05
CA TRP A 171 -43.79 2.72 8.25
C TRP A 171 -42.40 3.22 8.67
N GLU A 172 -41.51 3.58 7.74
CA GLU A 172 -40.29 4.34 8.08
C GLU A 172 -40.18 5.62 7.22
N GLU A 173 -40.15 6.77 7.91
CA GLU A 173 -40.29 8.13 7.36
C GLU A 173 -38.96 8.80 6.95
N GLU A 174 -37.84 8.08 6.87
CA GLU A 174 -36.56 8.64 6.41
C GLU A 174 -36.17 8.07 5.05
N ALA A 175 -36.00 8.93 4.04
CA ALA A 175 -35.64 8.53 2.68
C ALA A 175 -34.18 8.05 2.60
N PRO A 176 -33.91 6.72 2.55
CA PRO A 176 -32.57 6.18 2.50
C PRO A 176 -31.99 6.34 1.10
N SER A 177 -30.65 6.32 0.97
CA SER A 177 -30.03 6.34 -0.35
C SER A 177 -30.50 5.14 -1.18
N ARG A 178 -30.62 5.30 -2.51
CA ARG A 178 -31.18 4.26 -3.42
C ARG A 178 -30.44 2.91 -3.36
N LEU A 179 -29.24 2.87 -2.77
CA LEU A 179 -28.47 1.65 -2.52
C LEU A 179 -28.89 0.96 -1.21
N ASP A 180 -29.22 1.75 -0.17
CA ASP A 180 -29.60 1.26 1.16
C ASP A 180 -31.09 0.83 1.20
N LEU A 181 -31.94 1.48 0.40
CA LEU A 181 -33.37 1.13 0.22
C LEU A 181 -33.56 -0.32 -0.31
N GLY A 182 -32.57 -0.86 -1.02
CA GLY A 182 -32.59 -2.23 -1.53
C GLY A 182 -32.31 -3.29 -0.46
N LYS A 183 -31.75 -2.90 0.68
CA LYS A 183 -31.14 -3.81 1.65
C LYS A 183 -32.00 -4.00 2.90
N ASP A 184 -32.48 -2.92 3.52
CA ASP A 184 -33.25 -2.97 4.78
C ASP A 184 -34.58 -3.73 4.66
N LYS A 185 -35.10 -3.83 3.44
CA LYS A 185 -36.45 -4.35 3.18
C LYS A 185 -36.46 -5.73 2.52
N TYR A 186 -35.35 -6.21 1.93
CA TYR A 186 -35.42 -7.27 0.92
C TYR A 186 -34.30 -8.33 0.87
N GLY A 187 -33.30 -8.33 1.77
CA GLY A 187 -32.38 -9.48 1.96
C GLY A 187 -31.72 -10.00 0.66
N GLY A 188 -30.97 -9.15 -0.03
CA GLY A 188 -30.31 -9.50 -1.29
C GLY A 188 -29.14 -10.50 -1.14
N PRO A 189 -28.64 -11.09 -2.25
CA PRO A 189 -27.57 -12.09 -2.25
C PRO A 189 -26.17 -11.54 -1.93
N PHE A 190 -26.04 -10.23 -1.71
CA PHE A 190 -24.78 -9.54 -1.44
C PHE A 190 -24.74 -9.14 0.03
N THR A 191 -23.55 -9.22 0.64
CA THR A 191 -23.35 -8.79 2.03
C THR A 191 -23.33 -7.26 2.13
N GLU A 192 -23.53 -6.74 3.35
CA GLU A 192 -23.38 -5.30 3.66
C GLU A 192 -22.02 -4.75 3.23
N GLU A 193 -20.97 -5.48 3.57
CA GLU A 193 -19.58 -5.18 3.23
C GLU A 193 -19.40 -5.01 1.71
N GLU A 194 -19.92 -5.95 0.90
CA GLU A 194 -19.78 -5.91 -0.56
C GLU A 194 -20.49 -4.69 -1.19
N ILE A 195 -21.55 -4.18 -0.57
CA ILE A 195 -22.32 -3.02 -1.06
C ILE A 195 -21.65 -1.71 -0.63
N GLU A 196 -21.18 -1.65 0.62
CA GLU A 196 -20.42 -0.50 1.14
C GLU A 196 -19.11 -0.30 0.38
N ASP A 197 -18.40 -1.37 0.00
CA ASP A 197 -17.21 -1.32 -0.82
C ASP A 197 -17.49 -0.64 -2.19
N VAL A 198 -18.57 -1.06 -2.87
CA VAL A 198 -18.96 -0.49 -4.17
C VAL A 198 -19.35 0.99 -4.02
N LYS A 199 -20.09 1.34 -2.97
CA LYS A 199 -20.46 2.74 -2.67
C LYS A 199 -19.23 3.61 -2.43
N THR A 200 -18.24 3.06 -1.72
CA THR A 200 -16.97 3.73 -1.44
C THR A 200 -16.18 3.96 -2.72
N VAL A 201 -16.11 2.98 -3.63
CA VAL A 201 -15.48 3.15 -4.96
C VAL A 201 -16.13 4.31 -5.73
N PHE A 202 -17.45 4.39 -5.77
CA PHE A 202 -18.15 5.51 -6.43
C PHE A 202 -17.90 6.86 -5.77
N ARG A 203 -17.77 6.89 -4.45
CA ARG A 203 -17.46 8.12 -3.69
C ARG A 203 -16.03 8.60 -3.92
N MET A 204 -15.09 7.68 -4.15
CA MET A 204 -13.67 7.98 -4.44
C MET A 204 -13.44 8.33 -5.92
N LEU A 205 -14.35 7.97 -6.82
CA LEU A 205 -14.21 8.19 -8.26
C LEU A 205 -13.98 9.67 -8.67
N PRO A 206 -14.70 10.67 -8.13
CA PRO A 206 -14.45 12.07 -8.46
C PRO A 206 -13.05 12.56 -8.05
N LEU A 207 -12.52 12.07 -6.93
CA LEU A 207 -11.16 12.38 -6.49
C LEU A 207 -10.14 11.80 -7.47
N PHE A 208 -10.36 10.57 -7.95
CA PHE A 208 -9.53 9.93 -8.94
C PHE A 208 -9.49 10.70 -10.26
N ILE A 209 -10.65 11.17 -10.73
CA ILE A 209 -10.76 12.02 -11.94
C ILE A 209 -10.00 13.33 -11.74
N GLY A 210 -10.15 13.98 -10.58
CA GLY A 210 -9.42 15.21 -10.25
C GLY A 210 -7.90 15.01 -10.23
N PHE A 211 -7.44 13.90 -9.64
CA PHE A 211 -6.01 13.56 -9.58
C PHE A 211 -5.41 13.28 -10.97
N VAL A 212 -6.12 12.54 -11.81
CA VAL A 212 -5.71 12.27 -13.21
C VAL A 212 -5.66 13.58 -14.01
N ALA A 213 -6.65 14.45 -13.86
CA ALA A 213 -6.67 15.77 -14.51
C ALA A 213 -5.49 16.63 -14.07
N PHE A 214 -5.17 16.65 -12.77
CA PHE A 214 -4.02 17.37 -12.23
C PHE A 214 -2.70 16.87 -12.84
N ILE A 215 -2.49 15.55 -12.90
CA ILE A 215 -1.29 14.95 -13.50
C ILE A 215 -1.18 15.32 -14.99
N LEU A 216 -2.27 15.19 -15.75
CA LEU A 216 -2.33 15.52 -17.18
C LEU A 216 -1.99 16.99 -17.46
N ILE A 217 -2.33 17.90 -16.55
CA ILE A 217 -2.02 19.33 -16.69
C ILE A 217 -0.57 19.64 -16.24
N MET A 218 -0.09 19.03 -15.16
CA MET A 218 1.23 19.33 -14.60
C MET A 218 2.40 18.81 -15.45
N ILE A 219 2.27 17.62 -16.05
CA ILE A 219 3.33 17.03 -16.89
C ILE A 219 3.73 17.94 -18.07
N PRO A 220 2.80 18.42 -18.93
CA PRO A 220 3.15 19.28 -20.05
C PRO A 220 3.66 20.66 -19.63
N ILE A 221 3.17 21.23 -18.52
CA ILE A 221 3.68 22.50 -17.98
C ILE A 221 5.13 22.35 -17.51
N GLY A 222 5.45 21.26 -16.80
CA GLY A 222 6.81 20.97 -16.36
C GLY A 222 7.78 20.75 -17.53
N LEU A 223 7.31 20.12 -18.62
CA LEU A 223 8.09 19.96 -19.85
C LEU A 223 8.30 21.32 -20.56
N LEU A 224 7.26 22.15 -20.64
CA LEU A 224 7.32 23.48 -21.26
C LEU A 224 8.31 24.40 -20.52
N LEU A 225 8.28 24.40 -19.18
CA LEU A 225 9.21 25.17 -18.34
C LEU A 225 10.67 24.71 -18.53
N LYS A 226 10.92 23.40 -18.64
CA LYS A 226 12.26 22.88 -18.96
C LYS A 226 12.74 23.30 -20.34
N VAL A 227 11.87 23.24 -21.35
CA VAL A 227 12.21 23.68 -22.72
C VAL A 227 12.47 25.19 -22.78
N LEU A 228 11.66 26.00 -22.10
CA LEU A 228 11.88 27.45 -22.00
C LEU A 228 13.19 27.78 -21.28
N HIS A 229 13.51 27.09 -20.18
CA HIS A 229 14.79 27.26 -19.48
C HIS A 229 15.98 26.88 -20.37
N TYR A 230 15.86 25.83 -21.19
CA TYR A 230 16.93 25.41 -22.11
C TYR A 230 17.12 26.35 -23.30
N GLN A 231 16.13 27.19 -23.62
CA GLN A 231 16.21 28.21 -24.69
C GLN A 231 16.74 29.56 -24.18
N LEU A 232 16.73 29.77 -22.85
CA LEU A 232 17.15 31.02 -22.18
C LEU A 232 18.58 30.96 -21.62
N VAL A 233 19.22 29.79 -21.62
CA VAL A 233 20.62 29.53 -21.24
C VAL A 233 21.41 29.14 -22.48
#